data_AF-A0AAU3JW39-F1
#
_entry.id   AF-A0AAU3JW39-F1
#
_cell.length_a   1.000
_cell.length_b   1.000
_cell.length_c   1.000
_cell.angle_alpha   90.00
_cell.angle_beta   90.00
_cell.angle_gamma   90.00
#
_symmetry.space_group_name_H-M   'P 1'
#
loop_
_entity.id
_entity.type
_entity.pdbx_description
1 polymer ?
#
loop_
_entity_poly.entity_id
_entity_poly.type
_entity_poly.pdbx_seq_one_letter_code
_entity_poly.pdbx_strand_id
1 'polypeptide(L)'
;MNTSVVIVGGGPVGLMTACELGLAGVRTTVLEQAERRPEQSRAWGLHPRTVETLDRRGLLDGILHERALWPKLPLAGLWPLLDLQAMDSDHPYLVNVPQTRIEDMLEERARALGVTVLRGHEVHALAQDDDGVTVTASGPSGEVRLRAAYAVGCDGGRSVVRRLAGIDFAGTPATVASLLCDCTVVDMGTERRGMTRTERGTVNINLRPTGSARIVTTEFGAAHEDRDAPVGFDEFRAAVRRILGRDVDIAEPTWLARFGDSTRQADRYREGRVLLAGDAAHIHFPYGGLGLNLGLQDAVNLGWKLAGTVRGWAPDDLLDTYQRERFGVAQWVLDYSRAQLALLRPGRDVSALRSLLAGVLEGPEANKYLAELVTGTSIRYSLEADGTDAPEVVGTLLGDLTVKDGAGETTLTQALHPGKGVLLDLTPTANATRLAQPWAERVRTLSGAGAEASGAEVLLVRPDGYVAWAGSAAQAVGAGEASLRHALRRWFGG
;
A
#
# COMPACT_ATOMS: atom_id res chain seq x y z
N MET A 1 6.67 20.06 22.37
CA MET A 1 7.38 19.70 21.12
C MET A 1 6.75 20.49 19.98
N ASN A 2 7.54 21.13 19.12
CA ASN A 2 7.01 21.86 17.98
C ASN A 2 6.83 20.86 16.82
N THR A 3 5.59 20.58 16.40
CA THR A 3 5.28 19.65 15.30
C THR A 3 4.23 20.25 14.37
N SER A 4 4.32 19.96 13.08
CA SER A 4 3.36 20.40 12.06
C SER A 4 2.34 19.31 11.75
N VAL A 5 2.74 18.03 11.84
CA VAL A 5 1.86 16.88 11.63
C VAL A 5 2.08 15.85 12.73
N VAL A 6 0.99 15.36 13.31
CA VAL A 6 1.02 14.20 14.22
C VAL A 6 0.50 12.97 13.50
N ILE A 7 1.26 11.89 13.53
CA ILE A 7 0.83 10.58 13.03
C ILE A 7 0.54 9.69 14.24
N VAL A 8 -0.62 9.05 14.25
CA VAL A 8 -1.01 8.11 15.30
C VAL A 8 -0.88 6.69 14.74
N GLY A 9 0.00 5.89 15.32
CA GLY A 9 0.39 4.56 14.83
C GLY A 9 1.77 4.56 14.18
N GLY A 10 2.68 3.81 14.77
CA GLY A 10 4.05 3.55 14.30
C GLY A 10 4.21 2.21 13.58
N GLY A 11 3.14 1.73 12.94
CA GLY A 11 3.19 0.64 11.97
C GLY A 11 3.74 1.09 10.61
N PRO A 12 3.81 0.19 9.62
CA PRO A 12 4.50 0.46 8.36
C PRO A 12 3.88 1.61 7.57
N VAL A 13 2.55 1.76 7.61
CA VAL A 13 1.84 2.88 6.97
C VAL A 13 2.19 4.21 7.63
N GLY A 14 2.13 4.29 8.96
CA GLY A 14 2.47 5.51 9.70
C GLY A 14 3.94 5.90 9.53
N LEU A 15 4.85 4.92 9.54
CA LEU A 15 6.27 5.15 9.28
C LEU A 15 6.53 5.58 7.83
N MET A 16 5.83 5.02 6.85
CA MET A 16 5.93 5.48 5.46
C MET A 16 5.40 6.90 5.29
N THR A 17 4.25 7.24 5.89
CA THR A 17 3.72 8.61 5.88
C THR A 17 4.70 9.58 6.53
N ALA A 18 5.35 9.18 7.63
CA ALA A 18 6.40 9.95 8.27
C ALA A 18 7.61 10.18 7.33
N CYS A 19 8.06 9.15 6.61
CA CYS A 19 9.12 9.28 5.61
C CYS A 19 8.76 10.28 4.51
N GLU A 20 7.55 10.21 3.95
CA GLU A 20 7.11 11.13 2.89
C GLU A 20 7.07 12.59 3.38
N LEU A 21 6.57 12.82 4.60
CA LEU A 21 6.56 14.15 5.20
C LEU A 21 7.98 14.64 5.53
N GLY A 22 8.85 13.74 6.02
CA GLY A 22 10.25 14.01 6.32
C GLY A 22 11.06 14.37 5.07
N LEU A 23 10.84 13.69 3.94
CA LEU A 23 11.43 14.02 2.64
C LEU A 23 11.11 15.46 2.22
N ALA A 24 9.88 15.91 2.50
CA ALA A 24 9.45 17.27 2.24
C ALA A 24 9.81 18.27 3.36
N GLY A 25 10.60 17.87 4.37
CA GLY A 25 11.04 18.73 5.48
C GLY A 25 9.93 19.16 6.43
N VAL A 26 8.82 18.42 6.51
CA VAL A 26 7.71 18.71 7.43
C VAL A 26 8.03 18.15 8.82
N ARG A 27 7.94 19.01 9.84
CA ARG A 27 8.15 18.62 11.24
C ARG A 27 7.05 17.65 11.67
N THR A 28 7.43 16.41 11.92
CA THR A 28 6.49 15.30 12.12
C THR A 28 6.77 14.56 13.42
N THR A 29 5.71 14.19 14.13
CA THR A 29 5.79 13.34 15.33
C THR A 29 4.89 12.12 15.16
N VAL A 30 5.45 10.93 15.35
CA VAL A 30 4.71 9.66 15.38
C VAL A 30 4.47 9.25 16.83
N LEU A 31 3.23 8.95 17.18
CA LEU A 31 2.81 8.39 18.47
C LEU A 31 2.45 6.91 18.28
N GLU A 32 3.19 6.00 18.92
CA GLU A 32 2.95 4.56 18.88
C GLU A 32 2.67 4.03 20.28
N GLN A 33 1.55 3.32 20.45
CA GLN A 33 1.12 2.78 21.73
C GLN A 33 2.08 1.72 22.28
N ALA A 34 2.66 0.88 21.42
CA ALA A 34 3.52 -0.22 21.86
C ALA A 34 4.93 0.30 22.19
N GLU A 35 5.41 -0.02 23.40
CA GLU A 35 6.77 0.32 23.83
C GLU A 35 7.85 -0.35 22.97
N ARG A 36 7.57 -1.58 22.55
CA ARG A 36 8.42 -2.39 21.69
C ARG A 36 7.67 -2.80 20.45
N ARG A 37 8.43 -3.09 19.41
CA ARG A 37 7.86 -3.60 18.16
C ARG A 37 7.35 -5.02 18.34
N PRO A 38 6.31 -5.41 17.59
CA PRO A 38 5.92 -6.81 17.51
C PRO A 38 7.10 -7.65 17.00
N GLU A 39 7.37 -8.78 17.64
CA GLU A 39 8.34 -9.75 17.14
C GLU A 39 7.74 -10.56 15.96
N GLN A 40 6.41 -10.66 15.91
CA GLN A 40 5.69 -11.47 14.95
C GLN A 40 5.20 -10.66 13.75
N SER A 41 5.50 -11.15 12.55
CA SER A 41 5.11 -10.52 11.29
C SER A 41 3.69 -10.89 10.88
N ARG A 42 2.78 -9.92 10.83
CA ARG A 42 1.39 -10.13 10.38
C ARG A 42 1.31 -10.32 8.87
N ALA A 43 1.93 -9.43 8.11
CA ALA A 43 2.03 -9.55 6.66
C ALA A 43 3.38 -10.15 6.23
N TRP A 44 3.38 -10.73 5.03
CA TRP A 44 4.57 -11.16 4.30
C TRP A 44 4.34 -10.79 2.84
N GLY A 45 5.38 -10.29 2.17
CA GLY A 45 5.30 -10.04 0.74
C GLY A 45 4.95 -8.60 0.36
N LEU A 46 5.69 -8.06 -0.58
CA LEU A 46 5.36 -6.83 -1.30
C LEU A 46 5.01 -7.16 -2.74
N HIS A 47 3.94 -6.53 -3.23
CA HIS A 47 3.44 -6.66 -4.59
C HIS A 47 4.19 -5.70 -5.53
N PRO A 48 4.32 -6.05 -6.82
CA PRO A 48 4.99 -5.23 -7.84
C PRO A 48 4.76 -3.72 -7.72
N ARG A 49 3.50 -3.26 -7.62
CA ARG A 49 3.20 -1.82 -7.48
C ARG A 49 3.84 -1.18 -6.25
N THR A 50 3.89 -1.90 -5.13
CA THR A 50 4.53 -1.41 -3.90
C THR A 50 6.05 -1.49 -3.99
N VAL A 51 6.59 -2.50 -4.68
CA VAL A 51 8.03 -2.61 -4.96
C VAL A 51 8.49 -1.40 -5.78
N GLU A 52 7.78 -1.11 -6.87
CA GLU A 52 7.93 0.09 -7.70
C GLU A 52 7.83 1.40 -6.89
N THR A 53 6.91 1.44 -5.93
CA THR A 53 6.72 2.62 -5.06
C THR A 53 7.91 2.83 -4.12
N LEU A 54 8.45 1.74 -3.54
CA LEU A 54 9.61 1.81 -2.67
C LEU A 54 10.91 2.09 -3.44
N ASP A 55 11.01 1.59 -4.67
CA ASP A 55 12.16 1.87 -5.54
C ASP A 55 12.25 3.36 -5.86
N ARG A 56 11.11 4.00 -6.17
CA ARG A 56 11.00 5.47 -6.37
C ARG A 56 11.32 6.29 -5.11
N ARG A 57 11.67 5.65 -4.00
CA ARG A 57 12.17 6.28 -2.76
C ARG A 57 13.57 5.82 -2.37
N GLY A 58 14.23 5.01 -3.21
CA GLY A 58 15.53 4.42 -2.93
C GLY A 58 15.51 3.46 -1.75
N LEU A 59 14.36 2.84 -1.46
CA LEU A 59 14.18 1.94 -0.31
C LEU A 59 14.25 0.46 -0.70
N LEU A 60 14.25 0.16 -2.01
CA LEU A 60 14.18 -1.21 -2.48
C LEU A 60 15.45 -2.01 -2.16
N ASP A 61 16.63 -1.43 -2.35
CA ASP A 61 17.93 -2.11 -2.09
C ASP A 61 18.06 -2.63 -0.66
N GLY A 62 17.48 -1.93 0.33
CA GLY A 62 17.54 -2.32 1.74
C GLY A 62 16.72 -3.58 2.10
N ILE A 63 15.82 -4.00 1.20
CA ILE A 63 14.92 -5.15 1.37
C ILE A 63 15.07 -6.22 0.28
N LEU A 64 15.84 -5.94 -0.79
CA LEU A 64 16.14 -6.94 -1.82
C LEU A 64 17.20 -7.93 -1.34
N HIS A 65 16.80 -9.19 -1.27
CA HIS A 65 17.70 -10.33 -1.21
C HIS A 65 17.28 -11.30 -2.31
N GLU A 66 18.20 -11.74 -3.18
CA GLU A 66 17.89 -12.51 -4.40
C GLU A 66 16.98 -13.73 -4.17
N ARG A 67 17.06 -14.36 -2.99
CA ARG A 67 16.23 -15.53 -2.60
C ARG A 67 14.81 -15.18 -2.14
N ALA A 68 14.46 -13.90 -2.07
CA ALA A 68 13.15 -13.40 -1.67
C ALA A 68 12.26 -13.05 -2.86
N LEU A 69 12.71 -13.23 -4.11
CA LEU A 69 11.95 -12.86 -5.31
C LEU A 69 11.11 -14.02 -5.84
N TRP A 70 9.83 -13.76 -6.09
CA TRP A 70 8.87 -14.77 -6.55
C TRP A 70 8.19 -14.30 -7.83
N PRO A 71 8.37 -15.01 -8.96
CA PRO A 71 7.81 -14.59 -10.26
C PRO A 71 6.34 -14.99 -10.45
N LYS A 72 5.70 -15.64 -9.46
CA LYS A 72 4.33 -16.13 -9.55
C LYS A 72 3.52 -15.83 -8.30
N LEU A 73 2.23 -15.56 -8.47
CA LEU A 73 1.30 -15.25 -7.39
C LEU A 73 0.15 -16.27 -7.32
N PRO A 74 -0.10 -16.90 -6.15
CA PRO A 74 -1.29 -17.73 -5.96
C PRO A 74 -2.59 -16.90 -5.91
N LEU A 75 -3.61 -17.37 -6.61
CA LEU A 75 -4.97 -16.80 -6.59
C LEU A 75 -5.94 -17.82 -6.00
N ALA A 76 -6.40 -17.61 -4.76
CA ALA A 76 -7.38 -18.48 -4.09
C ALA A 76 -7.08 -20.00 -4.19
N GLY A 77 -5.80 -20.39 -4.21
CA GLY A 77 -5.37 -21.79 -4.36
C GLY A 77 -5.71 -22.41 -5.73
N LEU A 78 -5.88 -21.62 -6.78
CA LEU A 78 -6.07 -22.08 -8.16
C LEU A 78 -4.74 -22.37 -8.85
N TRP A 79 -4.80 -23.16 -9.93
CA TRP A 79 -3.72 -23.41 -10.88
C TRP A 79 -4.24 -23.18 -12.30
N PRO A 80 -3.47 -22.60 -13.24
CA PRO A 80 -2.12 -22.07 -13.05
C PRO A 80 -2.05 -20.85 -12.11
N LEU A 81 -0.88 -20.64 -11.53
CA LEU A 81 -0.59 -19.41 -10.78
C LEU A 81 -0.57 -18.21 -11.74
N LEU A 82 -0.79 -17.01 -11.20
CA LEU A 82 -0.61 -15.79 -11.98
C LEU A 82 0.88 -15.61 -12.30
N ASP A 83 1.19 -15.40 -13.57
CA ASP A 83 2.56 -15.20 -14.07
C ASP A 83 2.90 -13.72 -14.07
N LEU A 84 3.76 -13.32 -13.14
CA LEU A 84 4.13 -11.91 -12.97
C LEU A 84 5.11 -11.47 -14.05
N GLN A 85 5.86 -12.40 -14.66
CA GLN A 85 6.84 -12.09 -15.70
C GLN A 85 6.21 -11.65 -17.03
N ALA A 86 4.90 -11.86 -17.18
CA ALA A 86 4.15 -11.42 -18.35
C ALA A 86 3.60 -9.98 -18.23
N MET A 87 3.68 -9.37 -17.04
CA MET A 87 3.14 -8.03 -16.77
C MET A 87 4.01 -6.92 -17.34
N ASP A 88 3.40 -5.76 -17.62
CA ASP A 88 4.12 -4.54 -17.97
C ASP A 88 4.56 -3.83 -16.67
N SER A 89 5.67 -4.29 -16.08
CA SER A 89 6.23 -3.76 -14.82
C SER A 89 7.75 -3.85 -14.81
N ASP A 90 8.39 -2.86 -14.19
CA ASP A 90 9.84 -2.84 -13.99
C ASP A 90 10.29 -3.88 -12.94
N HIS A 91 9.35 -4.32 -12.09
CA HIS A 91 9.57 -5.28 -11.01
C HIS A 91 8.53 -6.41 -11.05
N PRO A 92 8.56 -7.30 -12.06
CA PRO A 92 7.57 -8.35 -12.29
C PRO A 92 7.68 -9.53 -11.32
N TYR A 93 7.77 -9.25 -10.01
CA TYR A 93 7.99 -10.22 -8.95
C TYR A 93 7.41 -9.73 -7.61
N LEU A 94 7.10 -10.69 -6.73
CA LEU A 94 6.83 -10.41 -5.31
C LEU A 94 8.13 -10.44 -4.52
N VAL A 95 8.28 -9.53 -3.56
CA VAL A 95 9.40 -9.55 -2.60
C VAL A 95 8.90 -10.16 -1.29
N ASN A 96 9.30 -11.38 -0.98
CA ASN A 96 8.98 -12.06 0.26
C ASN A 96 9.83 -11.55 1.43
N VAL A 97 9.38 -10.46 2.04
CA VAL A 97 10.00 -9.83 3.21
C VAL A 97 9.00 -9.79 4.37
N PRO A 98 9.43 -10.07 5.62
CA PRO A 98 8.56 -9.89 6.78
C PRO A 98 8.30 -8.40 7.03
N GLN A 99 7.08 -8.07 7.44
CA GLN A 99 6.64 -6.73 7.80
C GLN A 99 7.56 -6.06 8.83
N THR A 100 8.09 -6.81 9.80
CA THR A 100 9.01 -6.30 10.83
C THR A 100 10.27 -5.67 10.22
N ARG A 101 10.82 -6.28 9.16
CA ARG A 101 11.98 -5.75 8.43
C ARG A 101 11.65 -4.46 7.67
N ILE A 102 10.44 -4.36 7.13
CA ILE A 102 9.94 -3.13 6.49
C ILE A 102 9.80 -2.02 7.54
N GLU A 103 9.21 -2.31 8.69
CA GLU A 103 9.10 -1.36 9.80
C GLU A 103 10.49 -0.90 10.29
N ASP A 104 11.49 -1.79 10.33
CA ASP A 104 12.87 -1.46 10.72
C ASP A 104 13.45 -0.39 9.80
N MET A 105 13.44 -0.70 8.50
CA MET A 105 13.92 0.19 7.46
C MET A 105 13.19 1.53 7.47
N LEU A 106 11.85 1.53 7.58
CA LEU A 106 11.06 2.76 7.53
C LEU A 106 11.27 3.64 8.77
N GLU A 107 11.38 3.08 9.97
CA GLU A 107 11.67 3.91 11.15
C GLU A 107 13.09 4.46 11.12
N GLU A 108 14.08 3.66 10.71
CA GLU A 108 15.46 4.14 10.54
C GLU A 108 15.49 5.32 9.55
N ARG A 109 14.80 5.17 8.41
CA ARG A 109 14.65 6.24 7.42
C ARG A 109 13.94 7.46 7.99
N ALA A 110 12.81 7.29 8.67
CA ALA A 110 12.05 8.39 9.25
C ALA A 110 12.89 9.19 10.25
N ARG A 111 13.64 8.50 11.12
CA ARG A 111 14.57 9.13 12.08
C ARG A 111 15.70 9.86 11.39
N ALA A 112 16.29 9.28 10.34
CA ALA A 112 17.31 9.93 9.52
C ALA A 112 16.79 11.20 8.82
N LEU A 113 15.50 11.26 8.51
CA LEU A 113 14.81 12.44 7.97
C LEU A 113 14.37 13.45 9.05
N GLY A 114 14.73 13.23 10.32
CA GLY A 114 14.42 14.13 11.43
C GLY A 114 13.03 13.94 12.05
N VAL A 115 12.31 12.86 11.73
CA VAL A 115 11.02 12.55 12.35
C VAL A 115 11.22 12.11 13.80
N THR A 116 10.38 12.63 14.69
CA THR A 116 10.33 12.19 16.10
C THR A 116 9.37 11.02 16.23
N VAL A 117 9.85 9.85 16.68
CA VAL A 117 9.01 8.67 16.92
C VAL A 117 8.97 8.36 18.42
N LEU A 118 7.79 8.50 19.02
CA LEU A 118 7.51 8.29 20.44
C LEU A 118 6.74 6.97 20.63
N ARG A 119 7.40 5.98 21.21
CA ARG A 119 6.81 4.67 21.55
C ARG A 119 6.27 4.67 22.98
N GLY A 120 5.32 3.78 23.29
CA GLY A 120 4.62 3.76 24.58
C GLY A 120 3.66 4.94 24.78
N HIS A 121 3.19 5.57 23.68
CA HIS A 121 2.30 6.73 23.72
C HIS A 121 0.94 6.36 23.10
N GLU A 122 -0.06 6.17 23.95
CA GLU A 122 -1.41 5.79 23.55
C GLU A 122 -2.33 7.01 23.42
N VAL A 123 -2.80 7.30 22.21
CA VAL A 123 -3.73 8.39 21.94
C VAL A 123 -5.13 8.03 22.43
N HIS A 124 -5.77 8.94 23.17
CA HIS A 124 -7.12 8.74 23.70
C HIS A 124 -8.05 9.94 23.50
N ALA A 125 -7.53 11.12 23.12
CA ALA A 125 -8.37 12.28 22.78
C ALA A 125 -7.82 13.07 21.59
N LEU A 126 -8.74 13.62 20.80
CA LEU A 126 -8.46 14.38 19.59
C LEU A 126 -9.52 15.47 19.43
N ALA A 127 -9.08 16.70 19.19
CA ALA A 127 -9.94 17.85 18.94
C ALA A 127 -9.34 18.72 17.84
N GLN A 128 -10.17 19.29 16.96
CA GLN A 128 -9.72 20.18 15.90
C GLN A 128 -10.55 21.47 15.86
N ASP A 129 -9.95 22.51 15.32
CA ASP A 129 -10.55 23.81 15.04
C ASP A 129 -10.01 24.33 13.70
N ASP A 130 -10.34 25.58 13.35
CA ASP A 130 -9.96 26.21 12.09
C ASP A 130 -8.45 26.34 11.89
N ASP A 131 -7.64 26.30 12.96
CA ASP A 131 -6.20 26.55 12.91
C ASP A 131 -5.36 25.26 13.05
N GLY A 132 -5.92 24.17 13.57
CA GLY A 132 -5.14 22.95 13.79
C GLY A 132 -5.84 21.84 14.58
N VAL A 133 -5.11 20.76 14.81
CA VAL A 133 -5.54 19.59 15.60
C VAL A 133 -4.72 19.46 16.87
N THR A 134 -5.39 19.22 17.99
CA THR A 134 -4.80 18.81 19.25
C THR A 134 -4.97 17.30 19.42
N VAL A 135 -3.86 16.59 19.61
CA VAL A 135 -3.81 15.15 19.94
C VAL A 135 -3.33 14.99 21.38
N THR A 136 -4.05 14.21 22.18
CA THR A 136 -3.70 13.91 23.58
C THR A 136 -3.44 12.42 23.74
N ALA A 137 -2.31 12.09 24.35
CA ALA A 137 -1.85 10.72 24.56
C ALA A 137 -1.34 10.50 25.98
N SER A 138 -1.51 9.29 26.48
CA SER A 138 -0.87 8.83 27.71
C SER A 138 0.51 8.30 27.36
N GLY A 139 1.56 8.80 28.01
CA GLY A 139 2.93 8.35 27.82
C GLY A 139 3.59 7.91 29.12
N PRO A 140 4.85 7.40 29.07
CA PRO A 140 5.55 6.87 30.24
C PRO A 140 5.78 7.89 31.35
N SER A 141 5.83 9.18 31.01
CA SER A 141 6.04 10.29 31.94
C SER A 141 4.75 11.05 32.27
N GLY A 142 3.58 10.52 31.89
CA GLY A 142 2.28 11.17 32.04
C GLY A 142 1.67 11.59 30.70
N GLU A 143 0.63 12.43 30.77
CA GLU A 143 -0.10 12.89 29.59
C GLU A 143 0.76 13.83 28.73
N VAL A 144 0.68 13.63 27.41
CA VAL A 144 1.32 14.46 26.39
C VAL A 144 0.24 15.03 25.49
N ARG A 145 0.25 16.35 25.32
CA ARG A 145 -0.63 17.08 24.42
C ARG A 145 0.17 17.73 23.29
N LEU A 146 -0.13 17.39 22.06
CA LEU A 146 0.52 17.91 20.85
C LEU A 146 -0.47 18.72 20.03
N ARG A 147 -0.10 19.94 19.68
CA ARG A 147 -0.83 20.78 18.71
C ARG A 147 -0.09 20.75 17.37
N ALA A 148 -0.83 20.52 16.29
CA ALA A 148 -0.32 20.38 14.93
C ALA A 148 -1.28 21.01 13.92
N ALA A 149 -0.83 21.23 12.68
CA ALA A 149 -1.71 21.68 11.59
C ALA A 149 -2.65 20.57 11.12
N TYR A 150 -2.17 19.31 11.16
CA TYR A 150 -2.91 18.11 10.74
C TYR A 150 -2.58 16.90 11.62
N ALA A 151 -3.49 15.95 11.67
CA ALA A 151 -3.28 14.62 12.26
C ALA A 151 -3.62 13.51 11.26
N VAL A 152 -2.82 12.43 11.25
CA VAL A 152 -3.06 11.26 10.40
C VAL A 152 -3.20 10.00 11.27
N GLY A 153 -4.34 9.34 11.19
CA GLY A 153 -4.60 8.04 11.81
C GLY A 153 -4.06 6.91 10.94
N CYS A 154 -3.00 6.27 11.42
CA CYS A 154 -2.38 5.07 10.88
C CYS A 154 -2.40 3.93 11.93
N ASP A 155 -3.38 3.96 12.83
CA ASP A 155 -3.51 3.20 14.08
C ASP A 155 -4.36 1.92 13.93
N GLY A 156 -4.40 1.38 12.71
CA GLY A 156 -4.95 0.05 12.42
C GLY A 156 -6.48 -0.03 12.39
N GLY A 157 -7.01 -1.24 12.20
CA GLY A 157 -8.46 -1.48 12.05
C GLY A 157 -9.33 -0.99 13.22
N ARG A 158 -8.72 -0.85 14.40
CA ARG A 158 -9.34 -0.32 15.62
C ARG A 158 -9.05 1.16 15.87
N SER A 159 -8.72 1.89 14.81
CA SER A 159 -8.36 3.30 14.84
C SER A 159 -9.17 4.11 15.86
N VAL A 160 -8.46 4.65 16.84
CA VAL A 160 -8.97 5.62 17.80
C VAL A 160 -9.18 6.94 17.08
N VAL A 161 -8.27 7.32 16.17
CA VAL A 161 -8.40 8.55 15.38
C VAL A 161 -9.69 8.58 14.58
N ARG A 162 -10.02 7.50 13.85
CA ARG A 162 -11.27 7.40 13.08
C ARG A 162 -12.49 7.61 13.96
N ARG A 163 -12.54 6.94 15.12
CA ARG A 163 -13.67 7.05 16.06
C ARG A 163 -13.80 8.47 16.63
N LEU A 164 -12.69 9.06 17.06
CA LEU A 164 -12.68 10.41 17.65
C LEU A 164 -13.01 11.49 16.61
N ALA A 165 -12.69 11.27 15.34
CA ALA A 165 -13.05 12.15 14.24
C ALA A 165 -14.52 12.00 13.80
N GLY A 166 -15.27 11.02 14.34
CA GLY A 166 -16.66 10.77 13.94
C GLY A 166 -16.80 10.24 12.51
N ILE A 167 -15.79 9.53 12.01
CA ILE A 167 -15.78 8.95 10.67
C ILE A 167 -16.37 7.54 10.74
N ASP A 168 -17.37 7.26 9.89
CA ASP A 168 -18.07 5.99 9.88
C ASP A 168 -17.24 4.88 9.23
N PHE A 169 -17.40 3.64 9.71
CA PHE A 169 -16.66 2.48 9.21
C PHE A 169 -17.60 1.42 8.63
N ALA A 170 -18.17 1.77 7.48
CA ALA A 170 -19.18 0.99 6.78
C ALA A 170 -18.60 -0.32 6.21
N GLY A 171 -19.40 -1.37 6.21
CA GLY A 171 -19.01 -2.67 5.65
C GLY A 171 -19.71 -3.85 6.30
N THR A 172 -19.14 -5.04 6.11
CA THR A 172 -19.73 -6.30 6.53
C THR A 172 -19.10 -6.82 7.82
N PRO A 173 -19.88 -7.41 8.75
CA PRO A 173 -19.33 -8.16 9.88
C PRO A 173 -18.62 -9.43 9.40
N ALA A 174 -17.83 -10.05 10.27
CA ALA A 174 -17.20 -11.34 9.96
C ALA A 174 -18.26 -12.46 9.84
N THR A 175 -18.05 -13.36 8.90
CA THR A 175 -18.77 -14.61 8.64
C THR A 175 -17.84 -15.83 8.56
N VAL A 176 -16.53 -15.60 8.72
CA VAL A 176 -15.46 -16.58 8.63
C VAL A 176 -14.59 -16.52 9.88
N ALA A 177 -14.21 -17.69 10.36
CA ALA A 177 -13.31 -17.90 11.49
C ALA A 177 -11.99 -18.48 10.99
N SER A 178 -10.90 -17.73 11.16
CA SER A 178 -9.56 -18.20 10.83
C SER A 178 -8.65 -18.21 12.05
N LEU A 179 -7.81 -19.24 12.12
CA LEU A 179 -6.69 -19.31 13.07
C LEU A 179 -5.38 -19.39 12.31
N LEU A 180 -4.36 -18.72 12.82
CA LEU A 180 -2.99 -18.74 12.33
C LEU A 180 -2.08 -19.32 13.40
N CYS A 181 -1.12 -20.11 12.94
CA CYS A 181 -0.05 -20.67 13.76
C CYS A 181 1.29 -20.50 13.03
N ASP A 182 2.25 -19.85 13.68
CA ASP A 182 3.66 -19.99 13.31
C ASP A 182 4.30 -21.05 14.20
N CYS A 183 4.88 -22.08 13.57
CA CYS A 183 5.44 -23.24 14.26
C CYS A 183 6.55 -23.89 13.44
N THR A 184 7.15 -24.95 13.96
CA THR A 184 7.96 -25.90 13.16
C THR A 184 7.09 -27.10 12.83
N VAL A 185 7.06 -27.50 11.55
CA VAL A 185 6.36 -28.73 11.14
C VAL A 185 7.31 -29.90 11.33
N VAL A 186 6.88 -30.90 12.09
CA VAL A 186 7.64 -32.12 12.38
C VAL A 186 7.42 -33.15 11.27
N ASP A 187 6.16 -33.38 10.91
CA ASP A 187 5.77 -34.27 9.81
C ASP A 187 4.49 -33.75 9.11
N MET A 188 4.56 -33.63 7.79
CA MET A 188 3.41 -33.27 6.93
C MET A 188 2.52 -34.49 6.61
N GLY A 189 3.01 -35.71 6.85
CA GLY A 189 2.37 -36.94 6.42
C GLY A 189 2.13 -36.95 4.91
N THR A 190 0.85 -36.93 4.50
CA THR A 190 0.44 -36.86 3.07
C THR A 190 -0.03 -35.47 2.65
N GLU A 191 0.06 -34.46 3.52
CA GLU A 191 -0.26 -33.08 3.17
C GLU A 191 0.80 -32.46 2.25
N ARG A 192 0.37 -31.48 1.48
CA ARG A 192 1.22 -30.74 0.55
C ARG A 192 1.39 -29.30 1.02
N ARG A 193 2.51 -28.69 0.64
CA ARG A 193 2.69 -27.24 0.77
C ARG A 193 1.59 -26.52 -0.02
N GLY A 194 1.10 -25.42 0.55
CA GLY A 194 0.08 -24.57 -0.05
C GLY A 194 -1.31 -24.86 0.49
N MET A 195 -2.31 -24.57 -0.31
CA MET A 195 -3.70 -24.54 0.10
C MET A 195 -4.40 -25.90 -0.15
N THR A 196 -4.91 -26.50 0.92
CA THR A 196 -5.82 -27.65 0.89
C THR A 196 -7.24 -27.17 1.17
N ARG A 197 -8.16 -27.36 0.22
CA ARG A 197 -9.60 -27.05 0.35
C ARG A 197 -10.41 -28.33 0.52
N THR A 198 -11.29 -28.35 1.50
CA THR A 198 -12.17 -29.50 1.84
C THR A 198 -13.63 -29.03 1.94
N GLU A 199 -14.56 -29.98 2.14
CA GLU A 199 -15.96 -29.63 2.43
C GLU A 199 -16.16 -28.94 3.80
N ARG A 200 -15.13 -28.93 4.66
CA ARG A 200 -15.19 -28.36 6.03
C ARG A 200 -14.47 -27.03 6.17
N GLY A 201 -13.78 -26.58 5.11
CA GLY A 201 -12.97 -25.36 5.14
C GLY A 201 -11.63 -25.54 4.45
N THR A 202 -10.67 -24.68 4.78
CA THR A 202 -9.35 -24.69 4.16
C THR A 202 -8.20 -24.69 5.17
N VAL A 203 -7.10 -25.36 4.83
CA VAL A 203 -5.82 -25.25 5.54
C VAL A 203 -4.74 -24.83 4.53
N ASN A 204 -4.00 -23.76 4.85
CA ASN A 204 -2.86 -23.31 4.05
C ASN A 204 -1.56 -23.51 4.83
N ILE A 205 -0.61 -24.26 4.28
CA ILE A 205 0.69 -24.53 4.91
C ILE A 205 1.80 -23.87 4.10
N ASN A 206 2.36 -22.79 4.63
CA ASN A 206 3.47 -22.06 4.03
C ASN A 206 4.78 -22.41 4.74
N LEU A 207 5.53 -23.35 4.16
CA LEU A 207 6.87 -23.72 4.63
C LEU A 207 7.89 -22.63 4.27
N ARG A 208 8.72 -22.27 5.25
CA ARG A 208 9.87 -21.38 5.08
C ARG A 208 11.15 -22.21 4.89
N PRO A 209 12.19 -21.67 4.19
CA PRO A 209 13.45 -22.38 3.99
C PRO A 209 14.15 -22.82 5.29
N THR A 210 13.87 -22.14 6.40
CA THR A 210 14.46 -22.42 7.72
C THR A 210 13.78 -23.56 8.48
N GLY A 211 12.79 -24.25 7.89
CA GLY A 211 12.04 -25.34 8.52
C GLY A 211 10.83 -24.90 9.36
N SER A 212 10.71 -23.60 9.66
CA SER A 212 9.47 -23.04 10.23
C SER A 212 8.35 -22.95 9.19
N ALA A 213 7.10 -22.89 9.64
CA ALA A 213 5.92 -22.81 8.81
C ALA A 213 4.93 -21.79 9.37
N ARG A 214 4.11 -21.24 8.48
CA ARG A 214 2.85 -20.57 8.82
C ARG A 214 1.70 -21.43 8.35
N ILE A 215 0.87 -21.87 9.29
CA ILE A 215 -0.35 -22.64 9.02
C ILE A 215 -1.55 -21.75 9.29
N VAL A 216 -2.46 -21.65 8.32
CA VAL A 216 -3.71 -20.90 8.46
C VAL A 216 -4.88 -21.84 8.23
N THR A 217 -5.82 -21.87 9.17
CA THR A 217 -7.11 -22.54 9.03
C THR A 217 -8.20 -21.51 8.73
N THR A 218 -9.21 -21.91 7.96
CA THR A 218 -10.37 -21.07 7.64
C THR A 218 -11.62 -21.93 7.62
N GLU A 219 -12.55 -21.65 8.53
CA GLU A 219 -13.88 -22.26 8.62
C GLU A 219 -14.94 -21.20 8.22
N PHE A 220 -15.95 -21.63 7.47
CA PHE A 220 -16.97 -20.73 6.90
C PHE A 220 -18.32 -20.90 7.61
N GLY A 221 -19.11 -19.81 7.64
CA GLY A 221 -20.49 -19.86 8.11
C GLY A 221 -20.67 -19.42 9.57
N ALA A 222 -19.58 -19.19 10.28
CA ALA A 222 -19.58 -18.59 11.61
C ALA A 222 -18.33 -17.73 11.81
N ALA A 223 -18.47 -16.65 12.56
CA ALA A 223 -17.34 -15.88 13.08
C ALA A 223 -16.91 -16.44 14.44
N HIS A 224 -15.71 -16.06 14.89
CA HIS A 224 -15.29 -16.28 16.27
C HIS A 224 -16.25 -15.57 17.24
N GLU A 225 -16.71 -16.27 18.29
CA GLU A 225 -17.56 -15.69 19.34
C GLU A 225 -16.88 -14.50 20.03
N ASP A 226 -15.62 -14.70 20.42
CA ASP A 226 -14.72 -13.64 20.87
C ASP A 226 -13.51 -13.57 19.93
N ARG A 227 -13.37 -12.41 19.27
CA ARG A 227 -12.26 -12.11 18.37
C ARG A 227 -10.98 -11.75 19.12
N ASP A 228 -11.08 -11.33 20.38
CA ASP A 228 -9.96 -10.89 21.22
C ASP A 228 -9.42 -11.99 22.14
N ALA A 229 -10.16 -13.09 22.29
CA ALA A 229 -9.70 -14.23 23.06
C ALA A 229 -8.35 -14.76 22.52
N PRO A 230 -7.40 -15.11 23.39
CA PRO A 230 -6.19 -15.80 22.98
C PRO A 230 -6.55 -17.14 22.32
N VAL A 231 -5.70 -17.60 21.40
CA VAL A 231 -5.90 -18.89 20.72
C VAL A 231 -5.13 -19.97 21.49
N GLY A 232 -5.82 -21.04 21.85
CA GLY A 232 -5.19 -22.21 22.46
C GLY A 232 -4.53 -23.10 21.42
N PHE A 233 -3.43 -23.77 21.77
CA PHE A 233 -2.79 -24.71 20.84
C PHE A 233 -3.69 -25.92 20.53
N ASP A 234 -4.41 -26.44 21.52
CA ASP A 234 -5.38 -27.52 21.34
C ASP A 234 -6.56 -27.12 20.44
N GLU A 235 -7.04 -25.89 20.58
CA GLU A 235 -8.05 -25.30 19.70
C GLU A 235 -7.56 -25.28 18.25
N PHE A 236 -6.32 -24.83 18.02
CA PHE A 236 -5.72 -24.83 16.69
C PHE A 236 -5.58 -26.24 16.11
N ARG A 237 -5.05 -27.20 16.87
CA ARG A 237 -4.94 -28.61 16.44
C ARG A 237 -6.29 -29.21 16.12
N ALA A 238 -7.31 -28.90 16.94
CA ALA A 238 -8.67 -29.34 16.69
C ALA A 238 -9.23 -28.76 15.39
N ALA A 239 -8.94 -27.49 15.06
CA ALA A 239 -9.34 -26.89 13.78
C ALA A 239 -8.68 -27.57 12.57
N VAL A 240 -7.37 -27.81 12.64
CA VAL A 240 -6.63 -28.55 11.59
C VAL A 240 -7.26 -29.94 11.38
N ARG A 241 -7.47 -30.69 12.46
CA ARG A 241 -8.08 -32.03 12.41
C ARG A 241 -9.50 -31.99 11.87
N ARG A 242 -10.33 -31.03 12.30
CA ARG A 242 -11.69 -30.86 11.78
C ARG A 242 -11.68 -30.64 10.28
N ILE A 243 -10.83 -29.75 9.76
CA ILE A 243 -10.84 -29.42 8.34
C ILE A 243 -10.28 -30.60 7.52
N LEU A 244 -9.06 -31.03 7.82
CA LEU A 244 -8.36 -32.06 7.01
C LEU A 244 -8.90 -33.48 7.24
N GLY A 245 -9.54 -33.73 8.38
CA GLY A 245 -9.94 -35.08 8.79
C GLY A 245 -8.77 -35.94 9.32
N ARG A 246 -7.62 -35.32 9.57
CA ARG A 246 -6.39 -35.94 10.05
C ARG A 246 -5.52 -34.93 10.78
N ASP A 247 -4.58 -35.43 11.57
CA ASP A 247 -3.60 -34.59 12.25
C ASP A 247 -2.41 -34.22 11.36
N VAL A 248 -1.81 -33.07 11.64
CA VAL A 248 -0.50 -32.65 11.14
C VAL A 248 0.41 -32.51 12.36
N ASP A 249 1.58 -33.12 12.33
CA ASP A 249 2.48 -33.08 13.48
C ASP A 249 3.25 -31.75 13.50
N ILE A 250 2.94 -30.94 14.50
CA ILE A 250 3.44 -29.58 14.66
C ILE A 250 4.05 -29.43 16.05
N ALA A 251 5.26 -28.87 16.09
CA ALA A 251 5.92 -28.52 17.33
C ALA A 251 5.19 -27.38 18.05
N GLU A 252 5.65 -27.05 19.27
CA GLU A 252 5.12 -25.94 20.04
C GLU A 252 5.13 -24.63 19.23
N PRO A 253 4.00 -23.89 19.18
CA PRO A 253 3.87 -22.72 18.35
C PRO A 253 4.66 -21.54 18.92
N THR A 254 5.30 -20.77 18.05
CA THR A 254 5.92 -19.49 18.40
C THR A 254 4.94 -18.33 18.35
N TRP A 255 3.82 -18.50 17.64
CA TRP A 255 2.74 -17.53 17.58
C TRP A 255 1.42 -18.17 17.21
N LEU A 256 0.35 -17.75 17.87
CA LEU A 256 -1.03 -18.07 17.53
C LEU A 256 -1.85 -16.78 17.43
N ALA A 257 -2.76 -16.71 16.46
CA ALA A 257 -3.66 -15.58 16.29
C ALA A 257 -5.00 -16.02 15.69
N ARG A 258 -6.07 -15.29 16.01
CA ARG A 258 -7.38 -15.43 15.37
C ARG A 258 -7.73 -14.17 14.58
N PHE A 259 -8.42 -14.35 13.46
CA PHE A 259 -8.94 -13.25 12.64
C PHE A 259 -10.17 -13.73 11.86
N GLY A 260 -10.86 -12.78 11.23
CA GLY A 260 -12.03 -13.06 10.38
C GLY A 260 -12.06 -12.15 9.16
N ASP A 261 -13.14 -12.23 8.40
CA ASP A 261 -13.39 -11.53 7.14
C ASP A 261 -14.26 -10.27 7.31
N SER A 262 -14.13 -9.58 8.46
CA SER A 262 -14.73 -8.24 8.56
C SER A 262 -14.11 -7.35 7.49
N THR A 263 -14.96 -6.82 6.62
CA THR A 263 -14.54 -6.02 5.47
C THR A 263 -15.21 -4.67 5.55
N ARG A 264 -14.43 -3.63 5.89
CA ARG A 264 -14.95 -2.28 6.18
C ARG A 264 -14.05 -1.21 5.60
N GLN A 265 -14.63 -0.07 5.28
CA GLN A 265 -13.93 1.10 4.78
C GLN A 265 -14.49 2.36 5.44
N ALA A 266 -13.62 3.32 5.71
CA ALA A 266 -13.99 4.64 6.19
C ALA A 266 -14.75 5.37 5.09
N ASP A 267 -15.91 5.93 5.39
CA ASP A 267 -16.72 6.66 4.40
C ASP A 267 -16.02 7.95 3.91
N ARG A 268 -15.17 8.52 4.77
CA ARG A 268 -14.30 9.65 4.47
C ARG A 268 -12.87 9.36 4.92
N TYR A 269 -11.90 9.69 4.08
CA TYR A 269 -10.47 9.56 4.39
C TYR A 269 -9.90 10.85 4.99
N ARG A 270 -10.68 11.94 4.93
CA ARG A 270 -10.38 13.25 5.50
C ARG A 270 -11.62 13.83 6.16
N GLU A 271 -11.46 14.35 7.37
CA GLU A 271 -12.44 15.16 8.08
C GLU A 271 -11.73 16.42 8.60
N GLY A 272 -11.88 17.53 7.88
CA GLY A 272 -11.16 18.77 8.14
C GLY A 272 -9.64 18.59 8.07
N ARG A 273 -9.00 18.60 9.24
CA ARG A 273 -7.54 18.49 9.43
C ARG A 273 -7.11 17.10 9.92
N VAL A 274 -8.03 16.15 10.00
CA VAL A 274 -7.78 14.75 10.36
C VAL A 274 -7.88 13.87 9.13
N LEU A 275 -6.90 13.01 8.91
CA LEU A 275 -6.87 12.07 7.80
C LEU A 275 -6.63 10.64 8.29
N LEU A 276 -6.99 9.64 7.48
CA LEU A 276 -6.79 8.22 7.78
C LEU A 276 -6.03 7.53 6.65
N ALA A 277 -5.14 6.60 6.97
CA ALA A 277 -4.43 5.78 5.97
C ALA A 277 -4.25 4.33 6.43
N GLY A 278 -4.19 3.40 5.48
CA GLY A 278 -4.01 1.97 5.74
C GLY A 278 -5.20 1.37 6.50
N ASP A 279 -4.91 0.44 7.43
CA ASP A 279 -5.94 -0.29 8.19
C ASP A 279 -6.92 0.62 8.97
N ALA A 280 -6.53 1.86 9.28
CA ALA A 280 -7.42 2.86 9.87
C ALA A 280 -8.54 3.29 8.91
N ALA A 281 -8.25 3.29 7.60
CA ALA A 281 -9.16 3.64 6.51
C ALA A 281 -9.86 2.41 5.90
N HIS A 282 -9.27 1.22 5.92
CA HIS A 282 -9.86 0.02 5.31
C HIS A 282 -9.35 -1.27 5.92
N ILE A 283 -10.24 -2.23 6.19
CA ILE A 283 -9.88 -3.59 6.59
C ILE A 283 -10.56 -4.60 5.69
N HIS A 284 -9.92 -5.74 5.50
CA HIS A 284 -10.44 -6.85 4.73
C HIS A 284 -9.80 -8.16 5.20
N PHE A 285 -10.29 -9.28 4.68
CA PHE A 285 -9.68 -10.58 4.97
C PHE A 285 -8.22 -10.62 4.46
N PRO A 286 -7.23 -11.01 5.29
CA PRO A 286 -5.80 -10.84 4.99
C PRO A 286 -5.25 -11.91 4.04
N TYR A 287 -6.01 -12.26 3.01
CA TYR A 287 -5.59 -13.19 1.96
C TYR A 287 -4.95 -12.42 0.81
N GLY A 288 -3.91 -13.00 0.20
CA GLY A 288 -3.20 -12.39 -0.92
C GLY A 288 -2.33 -11.18 -0.56
N GLY A 289 -2.05 -10.90 0.72
CA GLY A 289 -1.03 -9.91 1.12
C GLY A 289 -1.38 -8.44 0.86
N LEU A 290 -2.63 -8.11 0.56
CA LEU A 290 -2.98 -6.80 -0.02
C LEU A 290 -2.98 -5.62 0.96
N GLY A 291 -3.30 -5.84 2.25
CA GLY A 291 -3.55 -4.74 3.19
C GLY A 291 -2.33 -3.82 3.40
N LEU A 292 -1.15 -4.42 3.65
CA LEU A 292 0.11 -3.68 3.76
C LEU A 292 0.42 -2.91 2.46
N ASN A 293 0.26 -3.56 1.32
CA ASN A 293 0.54 -2.99 0.00
C ASN A 293 -0.36 -1.78 -0.28
N LEU A 294 -1.66 -1.92 -0.02
CA LEU A 294 -2.64 -0.84 -0.16
C LEU A 294 -2.31 0.35 0.75
N GLY A 295 -1.99 0.08 2.02
CA GLY A 295 -1.66 1.12 3.00
C GLY A 295 -0.35 1.86 2.71
N LEU A 296 0.70 1.18 2.22
CA LEU A 296 1.94 1.85 1.83
C LEU A 296 1.71 2.79 0.63
N GLN A 297 0.90 2.39 -0.34
CA GLN A 297 0.53 3.24 -1.47
C GLN A 297 -0.35 4.43 -1.03
N ASP A 298 -1.23 4.25 -0.05
CA ASP A 298 -1.97 5.38 0.54
C ASP A 298 -1.03 6.40 1.17
N ALA A 299 -0.01 5.94 1.92
CA ALA A 299 0.95 6.80 2.57
C ALA A 299 1.74 7.64 1.54
N VAL A 300 2.16 7.04 0.42
CA VAL A 300 2.85 7.75 -0.67
C VAL A 300 1.93 8.74 -1.38
N ASN A 301 0.68 8.35 -1.66
CA ASN A 301 -0.28 9.26 -2.27
C ASN A 301 -0.59 10.48 -1.39
N LEU A 302 -0.79 10.25 -0.08
CA LEU A 302 -1.12 11.28 0.88
C LEU A 302 0.07 12.19 1.21
N GLY A 303 1.26 11.61 1.40
CA GLY A 303 2.39 12.29 2.03
C GLY A 303 2.81 13.57 1.33
N TRP A 304 2.97 13.55 0.00
CA TRP A 304 3.39 14.72 -0.77
C TRP A 304 2.30 15.81 -0.85
N LYS A 305 1.02 15.42 -0.92
CA LYS A 305 -0.13 16.34 -0.93
C LYS A 305 -0.28 17.06 0.40
N LEU A 306 -0.18 16.29 1.49
CA LEU A 306 -0.22 16.82 2.85
C LEU A 306 0.99 17.73 3.11
N ALA A 307 2.17 17.34 2.66
CA ALA A 307 3.36 18.18 2.76
C ALA A 307 3.18 19.51 2.02
N GLY A 308 2.62 19.49 0.81
CA GLY A 308 2.35 20.71 0.06
C GLY A 308 1.33 21.62 0.71
N THR A 309 0.31 21.02 1.33
CA THR A 309 -0.71 21.74 2.10
C THR A 309 -0.11 22.40 3.32
N VAL A 310 0.71 21.68 4.10
CA VAL A 310 1.39 22.20 5.29
C VAL A 310 2.40 23.30 4.93
N ARG A 311 3.05 23.19 3.77
CA ARG A 311 4.02 24.19 3.28
C ARG A 311 3.38 25.37 2.55
N GLY A 312 2.05 25.36 2.38
CA GLY A 312 1.29 26.48 1.83
C GLY A 312 1.41 26.68 0.32
N TRP A 313 1.92 25.70 -0.43
CA TRP A 313 2.00 25.79 -1.89
C TRP A 313 0.94 24.94 -2.60
N ALA A 314 0.36 23.95 -1.94
CA ALA A 314 -0.66 23.11 -2.56
C ALA A 314 -1.93 23.93 -2.88
N PRO A 315 -2.54 23.73 -4.06
CA PRO A 315 -3.91 24.19 -4.31
C PRO A 315 -4.89 23.62 -3.27
N ASP A 316 -5.93 24.38 -2.95
CA ASP A 316 -6.88 24.06 -1.86
C ASP A 316 -7.52 22.67 -1.99
N ASP A 317 -7.80 22.25 -3.22
CA ASP A 317 -8.47 20.99 -3.53
C ASP A 317 -7.50 19.80 -3.73
N LEU A 318 -6.17 20.04 -3.68
CA LEU A 318 -5.17 19.00 -3.91
C LEU A 318 -5.28 17.91 -2.85
N LEU A 319 -5.44 18.27 -1.58
CA LEU A 319 -5.52 17.29 -0.50
C LEU A 319 -6.79 16.43 -0.61
N ASP A 320 -7.89 16.97 -1.15
CA ASP A 320 -9.14 16.23 -1.37
C ASP A 320 -9.01 15.17 -2.47
N THR A 321 -8.02 15.29 -3.36
CA THR A 321 -7.74 14.23 -4.34
C THR A 321 -7.30 12.93 -3.67
N TYR A 322 -6.80 12.95 -2.42
CA TYR A 322 -6.46 11.73 -1.69
C TYR A 322 -7.65 10.77 -1.60
N GLN A 323 -8.81 11.28 -1.20
CA GLN A 323 -10.03 10.48 -1.18
C GLN A 323 -10.46 10.06 -2.58
N ARG A 324 -10.51 11.00 -3.54
CA ARG A 324 -10.95 10.71 -4.92
C ARG A 324 -10.13 9.61 -5.58
N GLU A 325 -8.83 9.57 -5.31
CA GLU A 325 -7.90 8.61 -5.90
C GLU A 325 -7.86 7.28 -5.15
N ARG A 326 -7.85 7.29 -3.81
CA ARG A 326 -7.58 6.08 -3.01
C ARG A 326 -8.82 5.33 -2.56
N PHE A 327 -9.97 6.00 -2.49
CA PHE A 327 -11.21 5.37 -2.04
C PHE A 327 -11.65 4.24 -2.98
N GLY A 328 -11.68 4.48 -4.29
CA GLY A 328 -12.05 3.47 -5.29
C GLY A 328 -11.07 2.30 -5.37
N VAL A 329 -9.77 2.55 -5.17
CA VAL A 329 -8.74 1.50 -5.13
C VAL A 329 -8.99 0.57 -3.94
N ALA A 330 -9.26 1.12 -2.75
CA ALA A 330 -9.56 0.32 -1.58
C ALA A 330 -10.89 -0.45 -1.73
N GLN A 331 -11.94 0.16 -2.29
CA GLN A 331 -13.20 -0.54 -2.59
C GLN A 331 -12.97 -1.77 -3.46
N TRP A 332 -12.17 -1.62 -4.53
CA TRP A 332 -11.81 -2.72 -5.40
C TRP A 332 -11.06 -3.83 -4.65
N VAL A 333 -10.07 -3.49 -3.80
CA VAL A 333 -9.35 -4.48 -2.98
C VAL A 333 -10.28 -5.22 -2.02
N LEU A 334 -11.24 -4.50 -1.41
CA LEU A 334 -12.24 -5.08 -0.52
C LEU A 334 -13.10 -6.11 -1.27
N ASP A 335 -13.59 -5.77 -2.45
CA ASP A 335 -14.40 -6.68 -3.27
C ASP A 335 -13.60 -7.86 -3.81
N TYR A 336 -12.36 -7.62 -4.23
CA TYR A 336 -11.45 -8.68 -4.64
C TYR A 336 -11.16 -9.66 -3.49
N SER A 337 -10.94 -9.17 -2.27
CA SER A 337 -10.75 -10.04 -1.09
C SER A 337 -11.98 -10.92 -0.82
N ARG A 338 -13.19 -10.37 -1.00
CA ARG A 338 -14.45 -11.12 -0.89
C ARG A 338 -14.58 -12.17 -1.98
N ALA A 339 -14.23 -11.81 -3.22
CA ALA A 339 -14.25 -12.73 -4.36
C ALA A 339 -13.27 -13.90 -4.16
N GLN A 340 -12.06 -13.64 -3.67
CA GLN A 340 -11.11 -14.69 -3.30
C GLN A 340 -11.69 -15.62 -2.23
N LEU A 341 -12.29 -15.06 -1.18
CA LEU A 341 -12.87 -15.85 -0.10
C LEU A 341 -14.07 -16.69 -0.58
N ALA A 342 -14.88 -16.15 -1.50
CA ALA A 342 -15.97 -16.89 -2.14
C ALA A 342 -15.44 -18.09 -2.94
N LEU A 343 -14.32 -17.94 -3.65
CA LEU A 343 -13.65 -19.03 -4.35
C LEU A 343 -13.04 -20.09 -3.43
N LEU A 344 -12.85 -19.79 -2.14
CA LEU A 344 -12.35 -20.74 -1.14
C LEU A 344 -13.48 -21.52 -0.43
N ARG A 345 -14.73 -21.11 -0.56
CA ARG A 345 -15.87 -21.77 0.11
C ARG A 345 -16.01 -23.25 -0.29
N PRO A 346 -16.43 -24.13 0.63
CA PRO A 346 -16.86 -25.50 0.32
C PRO A 346 -17.99 -25.58 -0.71
N GLY A 347 -18.23 -26.77 -1.27
CA GLY A 347 -19.36 -27.04 -2.15
C GLY A 347 -19.04 -27.25 -3.63
N ARG A 348 -19.87 -28.07 -4.28
CA ARG A 348 -19.74 -28.49 -5.68
C ARG A 348 -19.86 -27.35 -6.68
N ASP A 349 -20.73 -26.37 -6.42
CA ASP A 349 -20.97 -25.26 -7.33
C ASP A 349 -19.75 -24.33 -7.37
N VAL A 350 -19.14 -24.08 -6.20
CA VAL A 350 -17.86 -23.34 -6.11
C VAL A 350 -16.73 -24.14 -6.76
N SER A 351 -16.70 -25.47 -6.60
CA SER A 351 -15.71 -26.32 -7.29
C SER A 351 -15.83 -26.22 -8.82
N ALA A 352 -17.05 -26.21 -9.37
CA ALA A 352 -17.29 -26.03 -10.80
C ALA A 352 -16.84 -24.63 -11.29
N LEU A 353 -17.18 -23.58 -10.53
CA LEU A 353 -16.74 -22.21 -10.83
C LEU A 353 -15.20 -22.10 -10.84
N ARG A 354 -14.53 -22.71 -9.86
CA ARG A 354 -13.07 -22.75 -9.80
C ARG A 354 -12.46 -23.45 -11.02
N SER A 355 -13.04 -24.56 -11.48
CA SER A 355 -12.57 -25.26 -12.68
C SER A 355 -12.70 -24.40 -13.94
N LEU A 356 -13.81 -23.66 -14.08
CA LEU A 356 -13.99 -22.72 -15.19
C LEU A 356 -12.95 -21.60 -15.14
N LEU A 357 -12.76 -20.98 -13.97
CA LEU A 357 -11.77 -19.91 -13.80
C LEU A 357 -10.34 -20.41 -14.02
N ALA A 358 -10.01 -21.62 -13.57
CA ALA A 358 -8.71 -22.25 -13.84
C ALA A 358 -8.47 -22.40 -15.35
N GLY A 359 -9.47 -22.83 -16.12
CA GLY A 359 -9.37 -22.90 -17.59
C GLY A 359 -9.18 -21.52 -18.25
N VAL A 360 -9.82 -20.47 -17.72
CA VAL A 360 -9.58 -19.08 -18.18
C VAL A 360 -8.14 -18.64 -17.91
N LEU A 361 -7.58 -19.02 -16.74
CA LEU A 361 -6.22 -18.67 -16.33
C LEU A 361 -5.12 -19.37 -17.15
N GLU A 362 -5.45 -20.41 -17.93
CA GLU A 362 -4.53 -21.01 -18.91
C GLU A 362 -4.27 -20.06 -20.09
N GLY A 363 -5.19 -19.12 -20.37
CA GLY A 363 -5.00 -18.08 -21.37
C GLY A 363 -4.01 -17.01 -20.87
N PRO A 364 -2.91 -16.73 -21.60
CA PRO A 364 -1.88 -15.80 -21.14
C PRO A 364 -2.39 -14.37 -20.93
N GLU A 365 -3.26 -13.87 -21.80
CA GLU A 365 -3.84 -12.52 -21.68
C GLU A 365 -4.74 -12.36 -20.44
N ALA A 366 -5.58 -13.36 -20.16
CA ALA A 366 -6.44 -13.35 -18.97
C ALA A 366 -5.61 -13.47 -17.68
N ASN A 367 -4.55 -14.27 -17.73
CA ASN A 367 -3.60 -14.41 -16.63
C ASN A 367 -2.85 -13.10 -16.37
N LYS A 368 -2.28 -12.47 -17.41
CA LYS A 368 -1.62 -11.16 -17.35
C LYS A 368 -2.56 -10.10 -16.78
N TYR A 369 -3.77 -9.98 -17.33
CA TYR A 369 -4.77 -9.03 -16.86
C TYR A 369 -5.06 -9.18 -15.36
N LEU A 370 -5.29 -10.42 -14.89
CA LEU A 370 -5.51 -10.66 -13.46
C LEU A 370 -4.25 -10.43 -12.63
N ALA A 371 -3.06 -10.75 -13.13
CA ALA A 371 -1.81 -10.47 -12.44
C ALA A 371 -1.64 -8.96 -12.20
N GLU A 372 -1.85 -8.14 -13.23
CA GLU A 372 -1.72 -6.68 -13.15
C GLU A 372 -2.77 -6.05 -12.24
N LEU A 373 -4.01 -6.54 -12.34
CA LEU A 373 -5.11 -6.11 -11.51
C LEU A 373 -4.85 -6.40 -10.01
N VAL A 374 -4.38 -7.60 -9.69
CA VAL A 374 -4.15 -8.04 -8.30
C VAL A 374 -2.91 -7.43 -7.67
N THR A 375 -1.89 -7.15 -8.47
CA THR A 375 -0.64 -6.55 -8.00
C THR A 375 -0.70 -5.03 -7.97
N GLY A 376 -1.76 -4.43 -8.51
CA GLY A 376 -1.98 -2.98 -8.53
C GLY A 376 -1.23 -2.27 -9.66
N THR A 377 -0.59 -2.98 -10.57
CA THR A 377 0.11 -2.35 -11.71
C THR A 377 -0.86 -1.75 -12.71
N SER A 378 -2.12 -2.20 -12.75
CA SER A 378 -3.17 -1.56 -13.56
C SER A 378 -3.87 -0.35 -12.90
N ILE A 379 -3.47 0.05 -11.67
CA ILE A 379 -4.05 1.23 -11.01
C ILE A 379 -3.81 2.47 -11.88
N ARG A 380 -4.91 3.13 -12.25
CA ARG A 380 -4.95 4.41 -12.96
C ARG A 380 -5.87 5.39 -12.24
N TYR A 381 -5.41 6.61 -12.01
CA TYR A 381 -6.25 7.69 -11.48
C TYR A 381 -6.96 8.43 -12.60
N SER A 382 -8.26 8.67 -12.44
CA SER A 382 -9.00 9.58 -13.32
C SER A 382 -8.72 11.02 -12.87
N LEU A 383 -8.03 11.78 -13.71
CA LEU A 383 -7.67 13.17 -13.42
C LEU A 383 -8.69 14.10 -14.10
N GLU A 384 -9.36 14.94 -13.32
CA GLU A 384 -10.51 15.78 -13.74
C GLU A 384 -10.18 16.81 -14.86
N ALA A 385 -8.90 16.96 -15.24
CA ALA A 385 -8.44 17.90 -16.26
C ALA A 385 -8.30 17.26 -17.66
N ASP A 386 -8.55 15.96 -17.79
CA ASP A 386 -8.37 15.25 -19.05
C ASP A 386 -9.65 15.36 -19.88
N GLY A 387 -9.60 16.18 -20.93
CA GLY A 387 -10.57 16.06 -22.02
C GLY A 387 -10.54 14.65 -22.62
N THR A 388 -11.52 14.32 -23.46
CA THR A 388 -11.66 12.98 -24.08
C THR A 388 -10.44 12.53 -24.92
N ASP A 389 -9.46 13.41 -25.14
CA ASP A 389 -8.29 13.21 -25.98
C ASP A 389 -6.96 13.10 -25.19
N ALA A 390 -6.99 12.99 -23.86
CA ALA A 390 -5.76 12.83 -23.07
C ALA A 390 -5.07 11.48 -23.38
N PRO A 391 -3.72 11.44 -23.52
CA PRO A 391 -2.99 10.20 -23.75
C PRO A 391 -3.27 9.13 -22.69
N GLU A 392 -3.26 7.86 -23.08
CA GLU A 392 -3.58 6.73 -22.20
C GLU A 392 -2.67 6.64 -20.96
N VAL A 393 -1.44 7.16 -21.06
CA VAL A 393 -0.47 7.20 -19.97
C VAL A 393 -0.87 8.16 -18.83
N VAL A 394 -1.76 9.13 -19.07
CA VAL A 394 -2.18 10.06 -18.00
C VAL A 394 -2.95 9.31 -16.92
N GLY A 395 -2.56 9.53 -15.66
CA GLY A 395 -3.09 8.86 -14.50
C GLY A 395 -2.51 7.48 -14.22
N THR A 396 -1.64 6.93 -15.09
CA THR A 396 -0.91 5.69 -14.81
C THR A 396 0.41 6.00 -14.11
N LEU A 397 1.01 5.00 -13.47
CA LEU A 397 2.37 5.13 -12.97
C LEU A 397 3.35 4.77 -14.08
N LEU A 398 4.23 5.71 -14.40
CA LEU A 398 5.15 5.62 -15.54
C LEU A 398 6.29 4.65 -15.24
N GLY A 399 6.56 3.72 -16.15
CA GLY A 399 7.71 2.81 -16.08
C GLY A 399 9.05 3.56 -16.03
N ASP A 400 10.11 2.91 -15.57
CA ASP A 400 11.39 3.57 -15.38
C ASP A 400 12.04 3.92 -16.72
N LEU A 401 12.27 5.22 -16.91
CA LEU A 401 12.85 5.77 -18.13
C LEU A 401 14.25 6.26 -17.84
N THR A 402 15.20 5.81 -18.64
CA THR A 402 16.57 6.31 -18.62
C THR A 402 16.69 7.56 -19.48
N VAL A 403 17.00 8.69 -18.86
CA VAL A 403 17.29 9.95 -19.55
C VAL A 403 18.80 10.19 -19.57
N LYS A 404 19.34 10.43 -20.76
CA LYS A 404 20.75 10.81 -20.96
C LYS A 404 20.82 12.31 -21.23
N ASP A 405 21.45 13.04 -20.33
CA ASP A 405 21.71 14.47 -20.47
C ASP A 405 23.22 14.75 -20.53
N GLY A 406 23.61 16.03 -20.67
CA GLY A 406 25.01 16.43 -20.69
C GLY A 406 25.77 16.22 -19.38
N ALA A 407 25.08 15.89 -18.28
CA ALA A 407 25.63 15.64 -16.95
C ALA A 407 25.73 14.14 -16.61
N GLY A 408 25.04 13.27 -17.36
CA GLY A 408 25.14 11.82 -17.24
C GLY A 408 23.85 11.09 -17.59
N GLU A 409 23.75 9.86 -17.09
CA GLU A 409 22.56 9.03 -17.20
C GLU A 409 21.80 9.06 -15.87
N THR A 410 20.49 9.32 -15.89
CA THR A 410 19.62 9.32 -14.71
C THR A 410 18.30 8.66 -15.07
N THR A 411 17.82 7.76 -14.20
CA THR A 411 16.50 7.15 -14.38
C THR A 411 15.39 7.98 -13.73
N LEU A 412 14.15 7.81 -14.20
CA LEU A 412 12.97 8.46 -13.61
C LEU A 412 12.83 8.05 -12.13
N THR A 413 13.03 6.78 -11.82
CA THR A 413 13.02 6.26 -10.45
C THR A 413 14.00 7.03 -9.56
N GLN A 414 15.26 7.16 -9.99
CA GLN A 414 16.28 7.92 -9.26
C GLN A 414 15.91 9.40 -9.10
N ALA A 415 15.28 10.00 -10.11
CA ALA A 415 14.84 11.39 -10.05
C ALA A 415 13.70 11.62 -9.07
N LEU A 416 12.89 10.60 -8.77
CA LEU A 416 11.79 10.63 -7.80
C LEU A 416 12.22 10.37 -6.35
N HIS A 417 13.43 9.86 -6.09
CA HIS A 417 13.94 9.60 -4.74
C HIS A 417 13.79 10.78 -3.76
N PRO A 418 13.99 12.05 -4.15
CA PRO A 418 13.81 13.19 -3.24
C PRO A 418 12.36 13.54 -2.92
N GLY A 419 11.36 12.88 -3.51
CA GLY A 419 9.94 13.19 -3.31
C GLY A 419 9.48 14.47 -4.02
N LYS A 420 10.14 14.87 -5.11
CA LYS A 420 9.73 15.98 -6.00
C LYS A 420 9.01 15.46 -7.23
N GLY A 421 8.19 16.31 -7.87
CA GLY A 421 7.66 16.00 -9.20
C GLY A 421 8.78 16.02 -10.24
N VAL A 422 8.55 15.39 -11.39
CA VAL A 422 9.51 15.36 -12.50
C VAL A 422 8.82 15.83 -13.78
N LEU A 423 9.38 16.83 -14.45
CA LEU A 423 9.03 17.16 -15.82
C LEU A 423 10.07 16.53 -16.75
N LEU A 424 9.63 15.57 -17.57
CA LEU A 424 10.41 14.93 -18.62
C LEU A 424 10.19 15.68 -19.93
N ASP A 425 11.27 16.15 -20.54
CA ASP A 425 11.29 16.70 -21.89
C ASP A 425 12.19 15.83 -22.77
N LEU A 426 11.58 14.92 -23.53
CA LEU A 426 12.27 13.95 -24.37
C LEU A 426 12.68 14.55 -25.72
N THR A 427 12.50 15.86 -25.89
CA THR A 427 12.81 16.58 -27.13
C THR A 427 14.27 17.03 -27.16
N PRO A 428 14.88 17.17 -28.36
CA PRO A 428 16.24 17.68 -28.48
C PRO A 428 16.39 19.15 -28.01
N THR A 429 15.30 19.91 -27.97
CA THR A 429 15.33 21.35 -27.68
C THR A 429 15.18 21.70 -26.20
N ALA A 430 14.67 20.75 -25.40
CA ALA A 430 14.41 20.93 -23.97
C ALA A 430 13.58 22.18 -23.62
N ASN A 431 12.75 22.69 -24.53
CA ASN A 431 12.05 23.96 -24.35
C ASN A 431 10.98 23.90 -23.25
N ALA A 432 10.35 22.73 -23.02
CA ALA A 432 9.33 22.59 -21.99
C ALA A 432 9.92 22.68 -20.59
N THR A 433 11.18 22.28 -20.40
CA THR A 433 11.87 22.41 -19.09
C THR A 433 11.92 23.85 -18.57
N ARG A 434 12.00 24.85 -19.47
CA ARG A 434 12.01 26.27 -19.11
C ARG A 434 10.68 26.71 -18.49
N LEU A 435 9.57 26.08 -18.87
CA LEU A 435 8.25 26.39 -18.33
C LEU A 435 8.10 25.98 -16.86
N ALA A 436 8.87 24.97 -16.41
CA ALA A 436 8.87 24.51 -15.03
C ALA A 436 9.80 25.31 -14.10
N GLN A 437 10.56 26.31 -14.59
CA GLN A 437 11.47 27.09 -13.75
C GLN A 437 10.81 27.73 -12.51
N PRO A 438 9.58 28.30 -12.58
CA PRO A 438 8.88 28.80 -11.39
C PRO A 438 8.57 27.72 -10.34
N TRP A 439 8.66 26.44 -10.70
CA TRP A 439 8.42 25.28 -9.85
C TRP A 439 9.69 24.51 -9.50
N ALA A 440 10.90 25.03 -9.74
CA ALA A 440 12.16 24.29 -9.56
C ALA A 440 12.36 23.70 -8.13
N GLU A 441 11.77 24.32 -7.10
CA GLU A 441 11.78 23.78 -5.74
C GLU A 441 10.94 22.50 -5.57
N ARG A 442 9.91 22.33 -6.41
CA ARG A 442 8.87 21.30 -6.32
C ARG A 442 8.95 20.28 -7.46
N VAL A 443 9.48 20.68 -8.62
CA VAL A 443 9.54 19.92 -9.86
C VAL A 443 10.97 19.92 -10.37
N ARG A 444 11.57 18.74 -10.50
CA ARG A 444 12.85 18.53 -11.17
C ARG A 444 12.61 18.40 -12.67
N THR A 445 13.47 18.98 -13.49
CA THR A 445 13.41 18.82 -14.94
C THR A 445 14.47 17.81 -15.38
N LEU A 446 14.10 16.87 -16.25
CA LEU A 446 15.05 16.03 -16.98
C LEU A 446 14.83 16.27 -18.48
N SER A 447 15.93 16.38 -19.21
CA SER A 447 15.89 16.53 -20.67
C SER A 447 16.92 15.61 -21.31
N GLY A 448 16.49 14.84 -22.30
CA GLY A 448 17.40 13.96 -23.04
C GLY A 448 16.73 13.49 -24.31
N ALA A 449 17.47 13.52 -25.41
CA ALA A 449 16.96 13.04 -26.69
C ALA A 449 16.95 11.50 -26.70
N GLY A 450 15.75 10.90 -26.75
CA GLY A 450 15.61 9.45 -26.86
C GLY A 450 14.18 8.97 -26.63
N ALA A 451 13.52 8.56 -27.72
CA ALA A 451 12.22 7.89 -27.88
C ALA A 451 10.99 8.47 -27.13
N GLU A 452 9.84 8.44 -27.78
CA GLU A 452 8.55 8.71 -27.14
C GLU A 452 8.30 7.69 -26.02
N ALA A 453 7.85 8.17 -24.86
CA ALA A 453 7.35 7.31 -23.79
C ALA A 453 5.82 7.27 -23.90
N SER A 454 5.28 6.10 -24.24
CA SER A 454 3.83 5.90 -24.36
C SER A 454 3.14 6.90 -25.30
N GLY A 455 3.82 7.28 -26.41
CA GLY A 455 3.30 8.22 -27.41
C GLY A 455 3.35 9.70 -27.00
N ALA A 456 4.12 10.05 -25.96
CA ALA A 456 4.31 11.44 -25.53
C ALA A 456 5.79 11.86 -25.59
N GLU A 457 6.02 13.13 -25.92
CA GLU A 457 7.36 13.75 -25.97
C GLU A 457 7.68 14.54 -24.69
N VAL A 458 6.64 15.01 -23.98
CA VAL A 458 6.76 15.74 -22.72
C VAL A 458 5.78 15.14 -21.72
N LEU A 459 6.26 14.85 -20.50
CA LEU A 459 5.44 14.27 -19.43
C LEU A 459 5.69 14.99 -18.11
N LEU A 460 4.62 15.28 -17.38
CA LEU A 460 4.67 15.76 -16.00
C LEU A 460 4.31 14.61 -15.06
N VAL A 461 5.27 14.17 -14.26
CA VAL A 461 5.13 13.07 -13.29
C VAL A 461 5.03 13.65 -11.88
N ARG A 462 4.04 13.20 -11.13
CA ARG A 462 3.84 13.56 -9.72
C ARG A 462 4.90 12.93 -8.82
N PRO A 463 5.09 13.43 -7.58
CA PRO A 463 6.01 12.82 -6.62
C PRO A 463 5.75 11.33 -6.32
N ASP A 464 4.51 10.86 -6.48
CA ASP A 464 4.12 9.46 -6.31
C ASP A 464 4.30 8.61 -7.59
N GLY A 465 4.89 9.16 -8.65
CA GLY A 465 5.22 8.44 -9.89
C GLY A 465 4.10 8.39 -10.92
N TYR A 466 2.92 8.93 -10.61
CA TYR A 466 1.78 8.96 -11.52
C TYR A 466 1.87 10.15 -12.49
N VAL A 467 1.54 9.91 -13.76
CA VAL A 467 1.55 10.96 -14.79
C VAL A 467 0.38 11.91 -14.59
N ALA A 468 0.67 13.19 -14.34
CA ALA A 468 -0.29 14.27 -14.19
C ALA A 468 -0.65 14.95 -15.51
N TRP A 469 0.23 14.87 -16.52
CA TRP A 469 0.03 15.45 -17.85
C TRP A 469 0.99 14.80 -18.85
N ALA A 470 0.57 14.63 -20.10
CA ALA A 470 1.42 14.15 -21.19
C ALA A 470 1.00 14.80 -22.52
N GLY A 471 1.95 15.05 -23.42
CA GLY A 471 1.66 15.60 -24.73
C GLY A 471 2.89 15.71 -25.64
N SER A 472 2.67 16.19 -26.87
CA SER A 472 3.75 16.54 -27.81
C SER A 472 4.48 17.81 -27.40
N ALA A 473 5.68 18.04 -27.96
CA ALA A 473 6.46 19.26 -27.80
C ALA A 473 5.66 20.50 -28.22
N ALA A 474 4.96 20.41 -29.36
CA ALA A 474 4.13 21.50 -29.89
C ALA A 474 2.97 21.83 -28.96
N GLN A 475 2.39 20.81 -28.32
CA GLN A 475 1.42 21.02 -27.24
C GLN A 475 2.12 21.64 -26.03
N ALA A 476 3.29 21.16 -25.60
CA ALA A 476 3.95 21.70 -24.41
C ALA A 476 4.37 23.18 -24.49
N VAL A 477 4.80 23.67 -25.66
CA VAL A 477 5.41 25.01 -25.82
C VAL A 477 4.66 25.95 -26.79
N GLY A 478 3.54 25.49 -27.35
CA GLY A 478 2.68 26.24 -28.28
C GLY A 478 1.29 26.51 -27.72
N ALA A 479 0.22 26.18 -28.47
CA ALA A 479 -1.17 26.37 -28.02
C ALA A 479 -1.50 25.61 -26.72
N GLY A 480 -0.78 24.52 -26.41
CA GLY A 480 -0.91 23.79 -25.16
C GLY A 480 0.06 24.22 -24.05
N GLU A 481 0.87 25.28 -24.23
CA GLU A 481 1.67 25.84 -23.12
C GLU A 481 0.76 26.19 -21.93
N ALA A 482 -0.44 26.68 -22.25
CA ALA A 482 -1.50 26.90 -21.28
C ALA A 482 -1.91 25.61 -20.55
N SER A 483 -1.95 24.46 -21.23
CA SER A 483 -2.29 23.15 -20.65
C SER A 483 -1.20 22.63 -19.71
N LEU A 484 0.08 22.66 -20.12
CA LEU A 484 1.18 22.24 -19.24
C LEU A 484 1.34 23.18 -18.03
N ARG A 485 1.26 24.50 -18.21
CA ARG A 485 1.25 25.46 -17.08
C ARG A 485 0.04 25.28 -16.19
N HIS A 486 -1.12 24.93 -16.75
CA HIS A 486 -2.31 24.60 -15.97
C HIS A 486 -2.07 23.35 -15.12
N ALA A 487 -1.50 22.28 -15.68
CA ALA A 487 -1.14 21.09 -14.93
C ALA A 487 -0.11 21.38 -13.82
N LEU A 488 0.93 22.17 -14.10
CA LEU A 488 1.89 22.62 -13.09
C LEU A 488 1.20 23.37 -11.94
N ARG A 489 0.29 24.31 -12.24
CA ARG A 489 -0.49 25.02 -11.21
C ARG A 489 -1.44 24.10 -10.45
N ARG A 490 -2.12 23.19 -11.14
CA ARG A 490 -3.11 22.26 -10.59
C ARG A 490 -2.49 21.30 -9.57
N TRP A 491 -1.26 20.86 -9.80
CA TRP A 491 -0.60 19.85 -8.98
C TRP A 491 0.48 20.40 -8.07
N PHE A 492 1.12 21.51 -8.44
CA PHE A 492 2.25 22.08 -7.71
C PHE A 492 2.03 23.52 -7.23
N GLY A 493 0.88 24.13 -7.51
CA GLY A 493 0.51 25.45 -7.00
C GLY A 493 1.02 26.63 -7.83
N GLY A 494 0.74 27.84 -7.35
CA GLY A 494 1.19 29.11 -7.95
C GLY A 494 2.69 29.36 -7.83
#